data_AF-A0A2E3RD78-F1
#
_entry.id   AF-A0A2E3RD78-F1
#
_cell.length_a   1.000
_cell.length_b   1.000
_cell.length_c   1.000
_cell.angle_alpha   90.00
_cell.angle_beta   90.00
_cell.angle_gamma   90.00
#
_symmetry.space_group_name_H-M   'P 1'
#
loop_
_entity.id
_entity.type
_entity.pdbx_description
1 polymer ?
#
loop_
_entity_poly.entity_id
_entity_poly.type
_entity_poly.pdbx_seq_one_letter_code
_entity_poly.pdbx_strand_id
1 'polypeptide(L)'
;MGKSIFDIVTKSRFLVQPVVLIFIYSAFVVLSSLFGGFLPAMIRLTHRRMQFLISGIGGLMLGIGFFHLLPHSLHTSISVDRAVLWLMLGLITTFLLIRVFGSHSHDTESTGAGGDAHNSHSHAEESLLEDVPDKHATATATRYHWLGLAFGLSLHTLLDGVALSAAVLGDTSHAAGTLFLGFAAFLGILLHKPLDSLSITALMAAGGWSISWQAVVNVVYSMMCPLGALAFYLGVHDTPHESLAIGCGLAFAAGIFICISLSDLLPELQFHSHDRLPLTILLLFGVLLAYGLKYLEPPHMHGSPTENELHDHSGWTHDDHGHEHHDHRHDDHK
;
A
#
# COMPACT_ATOMS: atom_id res chain seq x y z
N MET A 1 -50.44 -0.54 -7.42
CA MET A 1 -49.12 -0.98 -7.93
C MET A 1 -48.04 -0.14 -7.27
N GLY A 2 -47.75 -0.40 -6.00
CA GLY A 2 -46.76 0.35 -5.22
C GLY A 2 -45.39 -0.29 -5.32
N LYS A 3 -44.34 0.51 -5.48
CA LYS A 3 -42.96 0.08 -5.19
C LYS A 3 -42.87 -0.15 -3.68
N SER A 4 -42.18 -1.20 -3.25
CA SER A 4 -42.08 -1.49 -1.82
C SER A 4 -41.31 -0.37 -1.12
N ILE A 5 -41.70 -0.03 0.10
CA ILE A 5 -40.90 0.85 0.96
C ILE A 5 -39.51 0.21 1.18
N PHE A 6 -39.43 -1.13 1.15
CA PHE A 6 -38.16 -1.86 1.16
C PHE A 6 -37.29 -1.61 -0.09
N ASP A 7 -37.88 -1.45 -1.28
CA ASP A 7 -37.11 -1.12 -2.50
C ASP A 7 -36.50 0.28 -2.39
N ILE A 8 -37.28 1.22 -1.86
CA ILE A 8 -36.87 2.62 -1.67
C ILE A 8 -35.80 2.72 -0.57
N VAL A 9 -36.00 2.05 0.57
CA VAL A 9 -35.03 2.05 1.69
C VAL A 9 -33.74 1.34 1.29
N THR A 10 -33.82 0.18 0.62
CA THR A 10 -32.64 -0.53 0.11
C THR A 10 -31.90 0.35 -0.90
N LYS A 11 -32.58 0.90 -1.91
CA LYS A 11 -31.96 1.76 -2.91
C LYS A 11 -31.40 3.06 -2.30
N SER A 12 -31.97 3.58 -1.22
CA SER A 12 -31.42 4.75 -0.50
C SER A 12 -30.13 4.46 0.28
N ARG A 13 -29.89 3.21 0.70
CA ARG A 13 -28.67 2.83 1.47
C ARG A 13 -27.42 2.67 0.60
N PHE A 14 -27.58 2.64 -0.73
CA PHE A 14 -26.48 2.67 -1.70
C PHE A 14 -26.25 4.08 -2.31
N LEU A 15 -26.84 5.15 -1.75
CA LEU A 15 -26.72 6.52 -2.27
C LEU A 15 -25.46 7.27 -1.78
N VAL A 16 -24.29 6.63 -1.88
CA VAL A 16 -23.02 7.36 -1.97
C VAL A 16 -22.31 6.87 -3.22
N GLN A 17 -22.29 7.69 -4.27
CA GLN A 17 -21.56 7.37 -5.50
C GLN A 17 -20.07 7.19 -5.15
N PRO A 18 -19.32 6.25 -5.77
CA PRO A 18 -17.92 5.99 -5.42
C PRO A 18 -17.05 7.26 -5.48
N VAL A 19 -17.31 8.17 -6.42
CA VAL A 19 -16.68 9.49 -6.51
C VAL A 19 -16.84 10.34 -5.24
N VAL A 20 -17.98 10.26 -4.54
CA VAL A 20 -18.24 11.01 -3.29
C VAL A 20 -17.47 10.38 -2.13
N LEU A 21 -17.37 9.05 -2.05
CA LEU A 21 -16.50 8.38 -1.07
C LEU A 21 -15.03 8.73 -1.32
N ILE A 22 -14.57 8.70 -2.57
CA ILE A 22 -13.22 9.13 -2.96
C ILE A 22 -12.97 10.58 -2.51
N PHE A 23 -13.86 11.53 -2.83
CA PHE A 23 -13.69 12.93 -2.38
C PHE A 23 -13.65 13.08 -0.86
N ILE A 24 -14.49 12.36 -0.10
CA ILE A 24 -14.49 12.39 1.36
C ILE A 24 -13.18 11.83 1.92
N TYR A 25 -12.76 10.64 1.48
CA TYR A 25 -11.52 10.00 1.94
C TYR A 25 -10.28 10.80 1.54
N SER A 26 -10.20 11.29 0.31
CA SER A 26 -9.13 12.18 -0.14
C SER A 26 -9.07 13.49 0.65
N ALA A 27 -10.21 14.08 1.03
CA ALA A 27 -10.22 15.28 1.89
C ALA A 27 -9.67 15.00 3.30
N PHE A 28 -10.03 13.87 3.92
CA PHE A 28 -9.46 13.46 5.21
C PHE A 28 -7.96 13.13 5.09
N VAL A 29 -7.51 12.51 4.00
CA VAL A 29 -6.08 12.26 3.74
C VAL A 29 -5.31 13.58 3.58
N VAL A 30 -5.85 14.56 2.85
CA VAL A 30 -5.25 15.90 2.74
C VAL A 30 -5.12 16.54 4.12
N LEU A 31 -6.17 16.53 4.94
CA LEU A 31 -6.13 17.09 6.30
C LEU A 31 -5.08 16.39 7.19
N SER A 32 -4.95 15.06 7.08
CA SER A 32 -3.97 14.26 7.82
C SER A 32 -2.53 14.57 7.39
N SER A 33 -2.28 14.62 6.07
CA SER A 33 -1.00 15.03 5.48
C SER A 33 -0.60 16.45 5.92
N LEU A 34 -1.54 17.40 5.83
CA LEU A 34 -1.30 18.79 6.23
C LEU A 34 -0.93 18.88 7.71
N PHE A 35 -1.69 18.20 8.59
CA PHE A 35 -1.42 18.12 10.02
C PHE A 35 -0.01 17.59 10.32
N GLY A 36 0.41 16.51 9.65
CA GLY A 36 1.76 15.95 9.77
C GLY A 36 2.88 16.93 9.45
N GLY A 37 2.75 17.69 8.36
CA GLY A 37 3.77 18.68 7.98
C GLY A 37 3.78 19.97 8.82
N PHE A 38 2.73 20.26 9.58
CA PHE A 38 2.75 21.31 10.60
C PHE A 38 3.26 20.81 11.97
N LEU A 39 3.37 19.50 12.16
CA LEU A 39 3.70 18.87 13.44
C LEU A 39 5.07 19.28 14.02
N PRO A 40 6.15 19.46 13.23
CA PRO A 40 7.44 19.99 13.74
C PRO A 40 7.32 21.36 14.42
N ALA A 41 6.43 22.23 13.93
CA ALA A 41 6.26 23.58 14.45
C ALA A 41 5.40 23.62 15.72
N MET A 42 4.60 22.57 15.98
CA MET A 42 3.67 22.50 17.11
C MET A 42 4.18 21.64 18.27
N ILE A 43 4.82 20.50 17.99
CA ILE A 43 5.12 19.47 19.02
C ILE A 43 6.52 18.87 18.80
N ARG A 44 7.36 18.93 19.85
CA ARG A 44 8.56 18.09 19.94
C ARG A 44 8.14 16.64 20.26
N LEU A 45 7.94 15.84 19.20
CA LEU A 45 7.70 14.41 19.35
C LEU A 45 8.95 13.71 19.88
N THR A 46 8.78 12.83 20.87
CA THR A 46 9.87 12.02 21.39
C THR A 46 10.04 10.76 20.55
N HIS A 47 11.28 10.32 20.33
CA HIS A 47 11.64 9.16 19.50
C HIS A 47 10.74 7.93 19.79
N ARG A 48 10.60 7.59 21.07
CA ARG A 48 9.76 6.48 21.58
C ARG A 48 8.28 6.57 21.16
N ARG A 49 7.70 7.77 21.08
CA ARG A 49 6.32 7.97 20.61
C ARG A 49 6.20 7.74 19.11
N MET A 50 7.20 8.16 18.34
CA MET A 50 7.26 7.92 16.90
C MET A 50 7.32 6.41 16.62
N GLN A 51 8.20 5.69 17.32
CA GLN A 51 8.41 4.25 17.16
C GLN A 51 7.16 3.41 17.46
N PHE A 52 6.44 3.72 18.55
CA PHE A 52 5.17 3.05 18.85
C PHE A 52 4.12 3.28 17.76
N LEU A 53 4.02 4.51 17.26
CA LEU A 53 3.07 4.88 16.22
C LEU A 53 3.42 4.22 14.87
N ILE A 54 4.70 4.26 14.48
CA ILE A 54 5.25 3.56 13.31
C ILE A 54 4.98 2.05 13.38
N SER A 55 5.21 1.41 14.54
CA SER A 55 4.98 -0.03 14.72
C SER A 55 3.52 -0.42 14.48
N GLY A 56 2.58 0.31 15.10
CA GLY A 56 1.15 0.05 14.96
C GLY A 56 0.65 0.24 13.53
N ILE A 57 1.13 1.27 12.84
CA ILE A 57 0.76 1.56 11.45
C ILE A 57 1.41 0.57 10.48
N GLY A 58 2.68 0.18 10.69
CA GLY A 58 3.36 -0.84 9.91
C GLY A 58 2.62 -2.18 9.96
N GLY A 59 2.18 -2.59 11.16
CA GLY A 59 1.35 -3.79 11.33
C GLY A 59 -0.01 -3.68 10.64
N LEU A 60 -0.66 -2.51 10.74
CA LEU A 60 -1.94 -2.25 10.09
C LEU A 60 -1.81 -2.31 8.56
N MET A 61 -0.82 -1.64 7.96
CA MET A 61 -0.60 -1.63 6.51
C MET A 61 -0.21 -3.02 5.99
N LEU A 62 0.64 -3.76 6.71
CA LEU A 62 0.97 -5.15 6.40
C LEU A 62 -0.28 -6.03 6.35
N GLY A 63 -1.15 -5.90 7.36
CA GLY A 63 -2.41 -6.63 7.42
C GLY A 63 -3.43 -6.21 6.36
N ILE A 64 -3.52 -4.92 6.01
CA ILE A 64 -4.40 -4.45 4.91
C ILE A 64 -3.91 -5.01 3.57
N GLY A 65 -2.61 -5.02 3.31
CA GLY A 65 -2.03 -5.62 2.11
C GLY A 65 -2.40 -7.10 1.94
N PHE A 66 -2.20 -7.90 2.99
CA PHE A 66 -2.42 -9.35 2.94
C PHE A 66 -3.87 -9.81 3.12
N PHE A 67 -4.69 -9.12 3.92
CA PHE A 67 -6.05 -9.57 4.26
C PHE A 67 -7.17 -8.84 3.51
N HIS A 68 -6.91 -7.63 2.99
CA HIS A 68 -7.89 -6.84 2.25
C HIS A 68 -7.54 -6.74 0.78
N LEU A 69 -6.43 -6.07 0.45
CA LEU A 69 -6.10 -5.68 -0.94
C LEU A 69 -5.81 -6.90 -1.83
N LEU A 70 -4.93 -7.81 -1.40
CA LEU A 70 -4.60 -9.00 -2.20
C LEU A 70 -5.81 -9.95 -2.37
N PRO A 71 -6.58 -10.35 -1.34
CA PRO A 71 -7.74 -11.22 -1.53
C PRO A 71 -8.83 -10.61 -2.43
N HIS A 72 -9.16 -9.33 -2.25
CA HIS A 72 -10.16 -8.67 -3.10
C HIS A 72 -9.71 -8.53 -4.56
N SER A 73 -8.40 -8.39 -4.82
CA SER A 73 -7.89 -8.43 -6.20
C SER A 73 -8.28 -9.74 -6.93
N LEU A 74 -8.17 -10.88 -6.25
CA LEU A 74 -8.52 -12.21 -6.78
C LEU A 74 -10.03 -12.38 -6.97
N HIS A 75 -10.84 -11.87 -6.03
CA HIS A 75 -12.31 -11.86 -6.17
C HIS A 75 -12.77 -11.01 -7.38
N THR A 76 -12.00 -10.01 -7.78
CA THR A 76 -12.24 -9.18 -8.99
C THR A 76 -11.87 -9.92 -10.30
N SER A 77 -11.98 -11.26 -10.32
CA SER A 77 -11.89 -12.13 -11.52
C SER A 77 -10.59 -12.05 -12.33
N ILE A 78 -9.47 -11.65 -11.72
CA ILE A 78 -8.13 -11.79 -12.32
C ILE A 78 -7.52 -13.15 -11.95
N SER A 79 -6.64 -13.70 -12.80
CA SER A 79 -5.92 -14.93 -12.46
C SER A 79 -4.93 -14.70 -11.32
N VAL A 80 -4.63 -15.77 -10.56
CA VAL A 80 -3.65 -15.73 -9.45
C VAL A 80 -2.29 -15.23 -9.93
N ASP A 81 -1.82 -15.69 -11.09
CA ASP A 81 -0.54 -15.27 -11.68
C ASP A 81 -0.53 -13.76 -11.98
N ARG A 82 -1.68 -13.21 -12.41
CA ARG A 82 -1.82 -11.78 -12.68
C ARG A 82 -1.82 -10.98 -11.38
N ALA A 83 -2.53 -11.43 -10.34
CA ALA A 83 -2.50 -10.80 -9.03
C ALA A 83 -1.07 -10.79 -8.44
N VAL A 84 -0.38 -11.93 -8.47
CA VAL A 84 1.01 -12.06 -7.99
C VAL A 84 1.96 -11.17 -8.79
N LEU A 85 1.82 -11.10 -10.12
CA LEU A 85 2.63 -10.21 -10.96
C LEU A 85 2.42 -8.73 -10.60
N TRP A 86 1.17 -8.28 -10.48
CA TRP A 86 0.89 -6.88 -10.14
C TRP A 86 1.29 -6.52 -8.70
N LEU A 87 1.16 -7.45 -7.74
CA LEU A 87 1.70 -7.31 -6.39
C LEU A 87 3.23 -7.17 -6.39
N MET A 88 3.93 -8.02 -7.16
CA MET A 88 5.39 -7.91 -7.30
C MET A 88 5.80 -6.61 -7.99
N LEU A 89 5.04 -6.14 -8.98
CA LEU A 89 5.28 -4.84 -9.63
C LEU A 89 5.09 -3.67 -8.66
N GLY A 90 4.08 -3.71 -7.80
CA GLY A 90 3.85 -2.71 -6.76
C GLY A 90 4.98 -2.69 -5.72
N LEU A 91 5.37 -3.87 -5.24
CA LEU A 91 6.47 -4.02 -4.29
C LEU A 91 7.79 -3.51 -4.87
N ILE A 92 8.13 -3.89 -6.11
CA ILE A 92 9.35 -3.44 -6.79
C ILE A 92 9.30 -1.93 -7.06
N THR A 93 8.13 -1.38 -7.42
CA THR A 93 7.98 0.07 -7.66
C THR A 93 8.24 0.85 -6.39
N THR A 94 7.61 0.51 -5.26
CA THR A 94 7.87 1.18 -3.98
C THR A 94 9.31 0.99 -3.50
N PHE A 95 9.88 -0.22 -3.64
CA PHE A 95 11.28 -0.46 -3.31
C PHE A 95 12.23 0.44 -4.13
N LEU A 96 11.97 0.61 -5.43
CA LEU A 96 12.76 1.50 -6.28
C LEU A 96 12.54 2.98 -5.94
N LEU A 97 11.32 3.41 -5.58
CA LEU A 97 11.07 4.77 -5.08
C LEU A 97 11.89 5.04 -3.81
N ILE A 98 11.83 4.14 -2.81
CA ILE A 98 12.61 4.25 -1.57
C ILE A 98 14.12 4.21 -1.87
N ARG A 99 14.58 3.33 -2.76
CA ARG A 99 16.02 3.16 -3.04
C ARG A 99 16.64 4.29 -3.89
N VAL A 100 15.88 4.91 -4.78
CA VAL A 100 16.38 5.99 -5.66
C VAL A 100 16.22 7.36 -5.01
N PHE A 101 15.19 7.56 -4.19
CA PHE A 101 14.84 8.87 -3.63
C PHE A 101 15.00 8.97 -2.10
N GLY A 102 15.03 7.85 -1.38
CA GLY A 102 15.40 7.76 0.04
C GLY A 102 16.93 7.79 0.21
N SER A 103 17.48 9.01 0.24
CA SER A 103 18.92 9.27 0.36
C SER A 103 19.52 8.60 1.61
N HIS A 104 20.31 7.55 1.41
CA HIS A 104 21.00 6.86 2.50
C HIS A 104 22.11 7.75 3.10
N SER A 105 21.88 8.27 4.30
CA SER A 105 22.91 8.88 5.13
C SER A 105 23.79 7.79 5.75
N HIS A 106 24.79 7.33 5.00
CA HIS A 106 26.00 6.80 5.63
C HIS A 106 26.82 7.97 6.15
N ASP A 107 26.69 8.27 7.44
CA ASP A 107 27.54 9.24 8.12
C ASP A 107 28.98 8.70 8.18
N THR A 108 29.77 9.05 7.18
CA THR A 108 31.23 9.08 7.32
C THR A 108 31.60 10.27 8.22
N GLU A 109 32.61 10.06 9.08
CA GLU A 109 33.11 11.00 10.08
C GLU A 109 32.29 11.15 11.38
N SER A 110 32.54 10.21 12.28
CA SER A 110 32.41 10.43 13.72
C SER A 110 33.49 11.42 14.24
N THR A 111 33.42 12.70 13.84
CA THR A 111 34.32 13.78 14.33
C THR A 111 33.68 14.60 15.45
N GLY A 112 33.02 13.91 16.38
CA GLY A 112 32.45 14.49 17.60
C GLY A 112 33.53 14.93 18.59
N ALA A 113 33.92 16.20 18.55
CA ALA A 113 34.84 16.79 19.52
C ALA A 113 34.14 17.03 20.87
N GLY A 114 34.37 16.13 21.84
CA GLY A 114 33.92 16.23 23.22
C GLY A 114 34.71 15.23 24.07
N GLY A 115 35.77 15.72 24.73
CA GLY A 115 36.85 14.85 25.20
C GLY A 115 36.55 14.02 26.45
N ASP A 116 37.33 12.95 26.60
CA ASP A 116 38.19 12.77 27.76
C ASP A 116 39.41 11.87 27.40
N ALA A 117 40.40 11.78 28.28
CA ALA A 117 41.75 11.32 27.93
C ALA A 117 41.95 9.79 27.93
N HIS A 118 42.84 9.27 27.07
CA HIS A 118 44.16 8.73 27.47
C HIS A 118 44.99 8.17 26.27
N ASN A 119 46.32 8.13 26.44
CA ASN A 119 47.40 7.65 25.54
C ASN A 119 47.07 6.40 24.67
N SER A 120 47.67 6.18 23.48
CA SER A 120 49.12 6.28 23.19
C SER A 120 49.51 6.31 21.69
N HIS A 121 50.70 6.88 21.40
CA HIS A 121 51.70 6.67 20.31
C HIS A 121 51.35 5.77 19.08
N SER A 122 51.74 6.02 17.82
CA SER A 122 52.62 7.00 17.11
C SER A 122 52.48 6.72 15.57
N HIS A 123 53.08 7.34 14.54
CA HIS A 123 54.18 8.30 14.24
C HIS A 123 53.63 9.36 13.21
N ALA A 124 54.21 10.53 12.86
CA ALA A 124 55.54 11.10 12.55
C ALA A 124 55.90 11.19 11.03
N GLU A 125 56.42 12.37 10.64
CA GLU A 125 57.03 12.80 9.34
C GLU A 125 56.14 13.10 8.11
N GLU A 126 55.76 14.38 8.00
CA GLU A 126 56.07 15.31 6.89
C GLU A 126 55.95 14.86 5.41
N SER A 127 54.99 15.44 4.68
CA SER A 127 55.18 15.85 3.28
C SER A 127 54.23 16.97 2.84
N LEU A 128 54.63 17.67 1.77
CA LEU A 128 54.14 18.97 1.30
C LEU A 128 52.75 18.94 0.64
N LEU A 129 52.01 20.04 0.82
CA LEU A 129 51.06 20.66 -0.13
C LEU A 129 50.19 19.73 -1.02
N GLU A 130 48.95 19.46 -0.58
CA GLU A 130 47.85 19.23 -1.53
C GLU A 130 46.50 19.72 -0.97
N ASP A 131 45.47 19.68 -1.81
CA ASP A 131 44.30 20.58 -1.80
C ASP A 131 43.37 20.47 -0.58
N VAL A 132 42.66 21.57 -0.26
CA VAL A 132 41.57 21.56 0.74
C VAL A 132 40.24 21.38 0.00
N PRO A 133 39.60 20.20 0.03
CA PRO A 133 38.33 20.00 -0.68
C PRO A 133 37.22 20.88 -0.11
N ASP A 134 36.41 21.47 -1.01
CA ASP A 134 35.43 22.50 -0.70
C ASP A 134 34.39 22.10 0.37
N LYS A 135 34.51 22.71 1.55
CA LYS A 135 33.44 22.70 2.59
C LYS A 135 32.12 23.34 2.11
N HIS A 136 32.13 23.99 0.95
CA HIS A 136 30.92 24.51 0.29
C HIS A 136 30.14 23.44 -0.51
N ALA A 137 30.81 22.40 -1.03
CA ALA A 137 30.15 21.34 -1.82
C ALA A 137 29.26 20.44 -0.94
N THR A 138 29.74 20.05 0.24
CA THR A 138 28.97 19.24 1.21
C THR A 138 27.80 20.02 1.83
N ALA A 139 27.98 21.32 2.09
CA ALA A 139 26.94 22.20 2.61
C ALA A 139 25.80 22.48 1.60
N THR A 140 26.07 22.39 0.29
CA THR A 140 25.04 22.53 -0.74
C THR A 140 24.27 21.23 -0.96
N ALA A 141 24.94 20.07 -0.93
CA ALA A 141 24.27 18.77 -1.04
C ALA A 141 23.18 18.59 0.04
N THR A 142 23.55 18.75 1.32
CA THR A 142 22.64 18.59 2.47
C THR A 142 21.42 19.52 2.42
N ARG A 143 21.56 20.72 1.85
CA ARG A 143 20.47 21.71 1.70
C ARG A 143 19.34 21.27 0.75
N TYR A 144 19.62 20.32 -0.16
CA TYR A 144 18.67 19.88 -1.20
C TYR A 144 18.27 18.39 -1.11
N HIS A 145 18.80 17.61 -0.16
CA HIS A 145 18.39 16.19 0.03
C HIS A 145 16.86 16.01 0.19
N TRP A 146 16.18 16.98 0.81
CA TRP A 146 14.72 16.99 0.95
C TRP A 146 13.98 16.90 -0.39
N LEU A 147 14.56 17.38 -1.50
CA LEU A 147 13.91 17.41 -2.82
C LEU A 147 13.80 16.01 -3.42
N GLY A 148 14.81 15.16 -3.22
CA GLY A 148 14.75 13.75 -3.59
C GLY A 148 13.65 13.03 -2.82
N LEU A 149 13.70 13.11 -1.48
CA LEU A 149 12.70 12.52 -0.60
C LEU A 149 11.28 13.00 -0.94
N ALA A 150 11.08 14.30 -1.13
CA ALA A 150 9.78 14.88 -1.47
C ALA A 150 9.27 14.40 -2.83
N PHE A 151 10.13 14.22 -3.84
CA PHE A 151 9.74 13.66 -5.14
C PHE A 151 9.35 12.18 -5.03
N GLY A 152 10.16 11.36 -4.36
CA GLY A 152 9.88 9.94 -4.15
C GLY A 152 8.59 9.71 -3.36
N LEU A 153 8.40 10.43 -2.26
CA LEU A 153 7.17 10.38 -1.46
C LEU A 153 5.96 10.96 -2.21
N SER A 154 6.13 11.97 -3.07
CA SER A 154 5.04 12.49 -3.92
C SER A 154 4.58 11.46 -4.95
N LEU A 155 5.51 10.70 -5.56
CA LEU A 155 5.17 9.58 -6.45
C LEU A 155 4.48 8.45 -5.67
N HIS A 156 5.01 8.03 -4.52
CA HIS A 156 4.35 7.08 -3.62
C HIS A 156 2.90 7.52 -3.29
N THR A 157 2.73 8.79 -2.93
CA THR A 157 1.42 9.37 -2.56
C THR A 157 0.44 9.47 -3.73
N LEU A 158 0.93 9.59 -4.96
CA LEU A 158 0.11 9.43 -6.17
C LEU A 158 -0.41 8.00 -6.29
N LEU A 159 0.42 7.00 -5.99
CA LEU A 159 0.05 5.58 -6.01
C LEU A 159 -0.89 5.19 -4.85
N ASP A 160 -0.79 5.84 -3.68
CA ASP A 160 -1.82 5.73 -2.64
C ASP A 160 -3.18 6.26 -3.10
N GLY A 161 -3.19 7.33 -3.90
CA GLY A 161 -4.41 7.81 -4.56
C GLY A 161 -5.02 6.75 -5.47
N VAL A 162 -4.20 6.14 -6.32
CA VAL A 162 -4.58 5.01 -7.18
C VAL A 162 -5.14 3.85 -6.34
N ALA A 163 -4.46 3.47 -5.26
CA ALA A 163 -4.89 2.41 -4.34
C ALA A 163 -6.24 2.71 -3.68
N LEU A 164 -6.44 3.95 -3.21
CA LEU A 164 -7.69 4.41 -2.61
C LEU A 164 -8.86 4.33 -3.59
N SER A 165 -8.67 4.80 -4.83
CA SER A 165 -9.74 4.72 -5.84
C SER A 165 -10.00 3.28 -6.31
N ALA A 166 -8.98 2.43 -6.41
CA ALA A 166 -9.17 1.01 -6.73
C ALA A 166 -9.95 0.28 -5.64
N ALA A 167 -9.67 0.58 -4.36
CA ALA A 167 -10.40 0.03 -3.24
C ALA A 167 -11.87 0.49 -3.21
N VAL A 168 -12.14 1.79 -3.32
CA VAL A 168 -13.53 2.32 -3.32
C VAL A 168 -14.34 1.85 -4.52
N LEU A 169 -13.74 1.69 -5.71
CA LEU A 169 -14.42 1.07 -6.85
C LEU A 169 -14.65 -0.45 -6.65
N GLY A 170 -13.70 -1.13 -6.00
CA GLY A 170 -13.84 -2.53 -5.55
C GLY A 170 -15.08 -2.77 -4.68
N ASP A 171 -15.31 -1.91 -3.68
CA ASP A 171 -16.51 -1.95 -2.81
C ASP A 171 -17.82 -1.88 -3.61
N THR A 172 -17.83 -1.19 -4.75
CA THR A 172 -19.03 -0.96 -5.58
C THR A 172 -19.24 -1.96 -6.70
N SER A 173 -18.18 -2.65 -7.15
CA SER A 173 -18.27 -3.66 -8.22
C SER A 173 -18.82 -5.00 -7.75
N HIS A 174 -18.76 -5.28 -6.43
CA HIS A 174 -19.27 -6.50 -5.83
C HIS A 174 -20.60 -6.26 -5.11
N ALA A 175 -21.65 -6.98 -5.52
CA ALA A 175 -23.01 -6.84 -4.95
C ALA A 175 -23.17 -7.34 -3.50
N ALA A 176 -22.07 -7.64 -2.80
CA ALA A 176 -22.01 -8.35 -1.53
C ALA A 176 -21.64 -7.48 -0.31
N GLY A 177 -21.77 -6.15 -0.40
CA GLY A 177 -21.79 -5.26 0.77
C GLY A 177 -20.45 -5.05 1.48
N THR A 178 -19.32 -5.31 0.82
CA THR A 178 -17.95 -5.15 1.33
C THR A 178 -17.50 -3.68 1.40
N LEU A 179 -18.28 -2.82 2.07
CA LEU A 179 -18.02 -1.38 2.32
C LEU A 179 -16.77 -1.09 3.18
N PHE A 180 -15.92 -2.10 3.42
CA PHE A 180 -14.78 -2.04 4.32
C PHE A 180 -13.42 -2.16 3.63
N LEU A 181 -13.34 -2.57 2.36
CA LEU A 181 -12.07 -2.60 1.61
C LEU A 181 -11.61 -1.17 1.28
N GLY A 182 -12.49 -0.32 0.75
CA GLY A 182 -12.27 1.12 0.56
C GLY A 182 -11.93 1.84 1.87
N PHE A 183 -12.64 1.51 2.95
CA PHE A 183 -12.35 2.04 4.29
C PHE A 183 -11.02 1.56 4.87
N ALA A 184 -10.64 0.30 4.68
CA ALA A 184 -9.37 -0.26 5.16
C ALA A 184 -8.19 0.37 4.44
N ALA A 185 -8.25 0.48 3.10
CA ALA A 185 -7.26 1.21 2.31
C ALA A 185 -7.15 2.68 2.75
N PHE A 186 -8.29 3.37 2.90
CA PHE A 186 -8.35 4.73 3.44
C PHE A 186 -7.68 4.83 4.81
N LEU A 187 -7.98 3.94 5.76
CA LEU A 187 -7.44 4.00 7.12
C LEU A 187 -5.91 3.80 7.14
N GLY A 188 -5.39 2.87 6.33
CA GLY A 188 -3.95 2.67 6.16
C GLY A 188 -3.23 3.89 5.57
N ILE A 189 -3.85 4.55 4.58
CA ILE A 189 -3.32 5.79 3.98
C ILE A 189 -3.40 6.95 4.98
N LEU A 190 -4.57 7.17 5.57
CA LEU A 190 -4.86 8.26 6.51
C LEU A 190 -3.85 8.32 7.67
N LEU A 191 -3.46 7.16 8.20
CA LEU A 191 -2.60 7.07 9.37
C LEU A 191 -1.11 7.25 9.07
N HIS A 192 -0.59 6.77 7.91
CA HIS A 192 0.83 6.92 7.58
C HIS A 192 1.17 8.29 6.96
N LYS A 193 0.24 8.92 6.20
CA LYS A 193 0.46 10.21 5.52
C LYS A 193 1.00 11.37 6.39
N PRO A 194 0.64 11.49 7.69
CA PRO A 194 1.29 12.45 8.58
C PRO A 194 2.80 12.27 8.70
N LEU A 195 3.32 11.04 8.61
CA LEU A 195 4.73 10.69 8.84
C LEU A 195 5.60 11.01 7.63
N ASP A 196 5.09 10.75 6.44
CA ASP A 196 5.69 11.16 5.17
C ASP A 196 5.86 12.69 5.13
N SER A 197 4.78 13.43 5.41
CA SER A 197 4.77 14.89 5.40
C SER A 197 5.64 15.49 6.50
N LEU A 198 5.62 14.89 7.69
CA LEU A 198 6.54 15.19 8.79
C LEU A 198 8.00 15.03 8.34
N SER A 199 8.33 13.96 7.62
CA SER A 199 9.69 13.68 7.16
C SER A 199 10.18 14.71 6.14
N ILE A 200 9.35 15.05 5.15
CA ILE A 200 9.65 16.12 4.17
C ILE A 200 9.88 17.46 4.88
N THR A 201 8.94 17.87 5.73
CA THR A 201 8.99 19.19 6.39
C THR A 201 10.11 19.29 7.43
N ALA A 202 10.43 18.20 8.13
CA ALA A 202 11.58 18.14 9.03
C ALA A 202 12.92 18.29 8.29
N LEU A 203 13.11 17.60 7.14
CA LEU A 203 14.32 17.78 6.33
C LEU A 203 14.40 19.19 5.73
N MET A 204 13.28 19.78 5.30
CA MET A 204 13.26 21.17 4.84
C MET A 204 13.62 22.15 5.98
N ALA A 205 13.12 21.93 7.20
CA ALA A 205 13.46 22.73 8.37
C ALA A 205 14.96 22.61 8.73
N ALA A 206 15.52 21.40 8.70
CA ALA A 206 16.95 21.17 8.89
C ALA A 206 17.81 21.84 7.80
N GLY A 207 17.34 21.84 6.54
CA GLY A 207 17.94 22.57 5.42
C GLY A 207 17.75 24.09 5.46
N GLY A 208 17.19 24.65 6.53
CA GLY A 208 17.02 26.10 6.73
C GLY A 208 15.93 26.75 5.86
N TRP A 209 14.97 25.98 5.34
CA TRP A 209 13.87 26.52 4.54
C TRP A 209 12.80 27.15 5.44
N SER A 210 12.27 28.31 5.02
CA SER A 210 11.24 29.03 5.78
C SER A 210 9.93 28.24 5.88
N ILE A 211 9.19 28.45 6.98
CA ILE A 211 7.90 27.78 7.25
C ILE A 211 6.92 27.94 6.08
N SER A 212 6.91 29.09 5.40
CA SER A 212 6.08 29.33 4.21
C SER A 212 6.39 28.36 3.06
N TRP A 213 7.67 28.05 2.80
CA TRP A 213 8.06 27.07 1.79
C TRP A 213 7.75 25.63 2.22
N GLN A 214 7.95 25.31 3.50
CA GLN A 214 7.53 24.01 4.07
C GLN A 214 6.02 23.79 3.89
N ALA A 215 5.21 24.82 4.17
CA ALA A 215 3.76 24.78 4.00
C ALA A 215 3.34 24.63 2.53
N VAL A 216 3.99 25.35 1.59
CA VAL A 216 3.73 25.20 0.14
C VAL A 216 4.05 23.79 -0.34
N VAL A 217 5.19 23.21 0.04
CA VAL A 217 5.56 21.84 -0.33
C VAL A 217 4.61 20.81 0.30
N ASN A 218 4.23 20.97 1.57
CA ASN A 218 3.22 20.13 2.25
C ASN A 218 1.85 20.19 1.54
N VAL A 219 1.39 21.37 1.11
CA VAL A 219 0.14 21.51 0.35
C VAL A 219 0.23 20.78 -1.00
N VAL A 220 1.29 20.99 -1.78
CA VAL A 220 1.49 20.29 -3.06
C VAL A 220 1.55 18.77 -2.86
N TYR A 221 2.33 18.31 -1.88
CA TYR A 221 2.45 16.91 -1.51
C TYR A 221 1.09 16.29 -1.11
N SER A 222 0.31 16.97 -0.25
CA SER A 222 -1.00 16.49 0.20
C SER A 222 -2.00 16.29 -0.94
N MET A 223 -1.89 17.07 -2.02
CA MET A 223 -2.76 17.00 -3.20
C MET A 223 -2.43 15.83 -4.15
N MET A 224 -1.28 15.17 -3.99
CA MET A 224 -0.88 14.05 -4.84
C MET A 224 -1.81 12.83 -4.70
N CYS A 225 -2.35 12.56 -3.49
CA CYS A 225 -3.29 11.46 -3.27
C CYS A 225 -4.67 11.73 -3.91
N PRO A 226 -5.33 12.89 -3.69
CA PRO A 226 -6.50 13.30 -4.47
C PRO A 226 -6.28 13.23 -5.99
N LEU A 227 -5.12 13.67 -6.48
CA LEU A 227 -4.77 13.64 -7.90
C LEU A 227 -4.68 12.20 -8.44
N GLY A 228 -4.02 11.30 -7.71
CA GLY A 228 -3.90 9.89 -8.10
C GLY A 228 -5.23 9.15 -8.07
N ALA A 229 -6.08 9.44 -7.07
CA ALA A 229 -7.41 8.86 -6.96
C ALA A 229 -8.33 9.33 -8.10
N LEU A 230 -8.31 10.64 -8.41
CA LEU A 230 -9.06 11.19 -9.53
C LEU A 230 -8.56 10.66 -10.88
N ALA A 231 -7.24 10.53 -11.07
CA ALA A 231 -6.65 9.99 -12.29
C ALA A 231 -7.03 8.52 -12.53
N PHE A 232 -7.03 7.69 -11.48
CA PHE A 232 -7.50 6.31 -11.60
C PHE A 232 -9.00 6.25 -11.88
N TYR A 233 -9.83 6.96 -11.10
CA TYR A 233 -11.29 7.00 -11.29
C TYR A 233 -11.66 7.38 -12.73
N LEU A 234 -11.13 8.50 -13.25
CA LEU A 234 -11.42 8.97 -14.61
C LEU A 234 -10.83 8.09 -15.72
N GLY A 235 -9.79 7.30 -15.43
CA GLY A 235 -9.17 6.39 -16.38
C GLY A 235 -9.76 4.98 -16.42
N VAL A 236 -10.62 4.62 -15.45
CA VAL A 236 -11.07 3.24 -15.20
C VAL A 236 -12.60 3.11 -15.15
N HIS A 237 -13.31 4.08 -14.59
CA HIS A 237 -14.76 4.03 -14.43
C HIS A 237 -15.52 4.09 -15.77
N ASP A 238 -16.63 3.36 -15.87
CA ASP A 238 -17.45 3.20 -17.09
C ASP A 238 -16.68 2.58 -18.29
N THR A 239 -15.50 1.98 -18.07
CA THR A 239 -14.72 1.35 -19.15
C THR A 239 -15.00 -0.15 -19.29
N PRO A 240 -14.89 -0.74 -20.51
CA PRO A 240 -15.01 -2.19 -20.71
C PRO A 240 -13.97 -3.06 -19.98
N HIS A 241 -13.01 -2.44 -19.29
CA HIS A 241 -11.94 -3.10 -18.55
C HIS A 241 -11.92 -2.71 -17.07
N GLU A 242 -12.96 -2.04 -16.56
CA GLU A 242 -13.06 -1.52 -15.19
C GLU A 242 -12.70 -2.57 -14.13
N SER A 243 -13.36 -3.73 -14.16
CA SER A 243 -13.10 -4.86 -13.26
C SER A 243 -11.63 -5.33 -13.31
N LEU A 244 -11.05 -5.48 -14.51
CA LEU A 244 -9.64 -5.88 -14.66
C LEU A 244 -8.68 -4.83 -14.09
N ALA A 245 -8.94 -3.55 -14.35
CA ALA A 245 -8.11 -2.46 -13.87
C ALA A 245 -8.21 -2.30 -12.33
N ILE A 246 -9.40 -2.46 -11.75
CA ILE A 246 -9.61 -2.51 -10.29
C ILE A 246 -8.81 -3.67 -9.68
N GLY A 247 -8.95 -4.89 -10.21
CA GLY A 247 -8.21 -6.06 -9.71
C GLY A 247 -6.69 -5.87 -9.78
N CYS A 248 -6.17 -5.40 -10.92
CA CYS A 248 -4.75 -5.08 -11.07
C CYS A 248 -4.29 -3.97 -10.11
N GLY A 249 -5.10 -2.91 -9.92
CA GLY A 249 -4.82 -1.81 -8.99
C GLY A 249 -4.81 -2.26 -7.52
N LEU A 250 -5.73 -3.14 -7.12
CA LEU A 250 -5.77 -3.74 -5.79
C LEU A 250 -4.55 -4.62 -5.50
N ALA A 251 -4.16 -5.47 -6.46
CA ALA A 251 -2.97 -6.29 -6.34
C ALA A 251 -1.69 -5.44 -6.22
N PHE A 252 -1.57 -4.41 -7.07
CA PHE A 252 -0.48 -3.44 -7.04
C PHE A 252 -0.41 -2.67 -5.70
N ALA A 253 -1.56 -2.20 -5.20
CA ALA A 253 -1.68 -1.56 -3.89
C ALA A 253 -1.28 -2.47 -2.74
N ALA A 254 -1.60 -3.77 -2.79
CA ALA A 254 -1.13 -4.75 -1.81
C ALA A 254 0.41 -4.81 -1.78
N GLY A 255 1.04 -4.82 -2.96
CA GLY A 255 2.51 -4.77 -3.11
C GLY A 255 3.13 -3.52 -2.50
N ILE A 256 2.52 -2.35 -2.72
CA ILE A 256 2.92 -1.07 -2.12
C ILE A 256 2.85 -1.15 -0.58
N PHE A 257 1.70 -1.53 -0.02
CA PHE A 257 1.48 -1.58 1.43
C PHE A 257 2.43 -2.58 2.14
N ILE A 258 2.66 -3.74 1.52
CA ILE A 258 3.62 -4.74 2.01
C ILE A 258 5.05 -4.18 1.93
N CYS A 259 5.42 -3.48 0.86
CA CYS A 259 6.75 -2.89 0.74
C CYS A 259 7.02 -1.79 1.79
N ILE A 260 6.08 -0.87 2.01
CA ILE A 260 6.21 0.22 3.01
C ILE A 260 6.33 -0.37 4.41
N SER A 261 5.41 -1.25 4.78
CA SER A 261 5.42 -1.87 6.10
C SER A 261 6.75 -2.59 6.36
N LEU A 262 7.23 -3.42 5.43
CA LEU A 262 8.46 -4.20 5.61
C LEU A 262 9.78 -3.40 5.46
N SER A 263 9.81 -2.33 4.65
CA SER A 263 11.06 -1.64 4.27
C SER A 263 11.26 -0.28 4.94
N ASP A 264 10.20 0.32 5.46
CA ASP A 264 10.21 1.66 6.06
C ASP A 264 9.78 1.58 7.55
N LEU A 265 8.66 0.92 7.83
CA LEU A 265 8.05 0.93 9.17
C LEU A 265 8.56 -0.18 10.11
N LEU A 266 8.85 -1.39 9.60
CA LEU A 266 9.41 -2.49 10.41
C LEU A 266 10.90 -2.35 10.80
N PRO A 267 11.81 -1.82 9.96
CA PRO A 267 13.24 -1.77 10.29
C PRO A 267 13.56 -0.92 11.53
N GLU A 268 12.84 0.20 11.70
CA GLU A 268 12.94 1.09 12.87
C GLU A 268 12.74 0.35 14.21
N LEU A 269 11.97 -0.74 14.21
CA LEU A 269 11.69 -1.56 15.39
C LEU A 269 12.90 -2.39 15.85
N GLN A 270 13.86 -2.68 14.97
CA GLN A 270 14.95 -3.62 15.24
C GLN A 270 16.12 -2.99 16.02
N PHE A 271 16.40 -1.71 15.75
CA PHE A 271 17.53 -0.97 16.31
C PHE A 271 17.42 -0.68 17.81
N HIS A 272 16.21 -0.79 18.40
CA HIS A 272 15.95 -0.40 19.78
C HIS A 272 15.71 -1.61 20.69
N SER A 273 16.78 -2.07 21.36
CA SER A 273 16.78 -3.26 22.22
C SER A 273 15.85 -3.20 23.44
N HIS A 274 15.59 -2.00 23.98
CA HIS A 274 14.91 -1.81 25.27
C HIS A 274 13.38 -1.84 25.20
N ASP A 275 12.77 -1.54 24.04
CA ASP A 275 11.30 -1.45 23.87
C ASP A 275 10.72 -2.54 22.93
N ARG A 276 11.51 -3.58 22.61
CA ARG A 276 11.16 -4.63 21.64
C ARG A 276 9.79 -5.28 21.87
N LEU A 277 9.44 -5.60 23.12
CA LEU A 277 8.18 -6.28 23.43
C LEU A 277 6.95 -5.37 23.27
N PRO A 278 6.92 -4.14 23.83
CA PRO A 278 5.90 -3.15 23.49
C PRO A 278 5.78 -2.86 21.98
N LEU A 279 6.89 -2.74 21.26
CA LEU A 279 6.88 -2.51 19.81
C LEU A 279 6.23 -3.69 19.05
N THR A 280 6.61 -4.93 19.34
CA THR A 280 6.01 -6.13 18.76
C THR A 280 4.53 -6.28 19.11
N ILE A 281 4.11 -5.91 20.32
CA ILE A 281 2.68 -5.92 20.70
C ILE A 281 1.89 -4.93 19.84
N LEU A 282 2.43 -3.73 19.58
CA LEU A 282 1.75 -2.74 18.72
C LEU A 282 1.72 -3.18 17.24
N LEU A 283 2.80 -3.83 16.75
CA LEU A 283 2.83 -4.44 15.42
C LEU A 283 1.72 -5.49 15.26
N LEU A 284 1.65 -6.43 16.22
CA LEU A 284 0.63 -7.48 16.23
C LEU A 284 -0.79 -6.90 16.40
N PHE A 285 -0.96 -5.85 17.21
CA PHE A 285 -2.23 -5.13 17.33
C PHE A 285 -2.65 -4.50 15.99
N GLY A 286 -1.73 -3.91 15.23
CA GLY A 286 -2.01 -3.40 13.89
C GLY A 286 -2.47 -4.50 12.92
N VAL A 287 -1.76 -5.63 12.89
CA VAL A 287 -2.12 -6.80 12.06
C VAL A 287 -3.49 -7.37 12.47
N LEU A 288 -3.76 -7.48 13.78
CA LEU A 288 -5.04 -7.94 14.32
C LEU A 288 -6.17 -6.95 14.09
N LEU A 289 -5.91 -5.65 14.07
CA LEU A 289 -6.89 -4.62 13.72
C LEU A 289 -7.28 -4.72 12.24
N ALA A 290 -6.30 -4.85 11.33
CA ALA A 290 -6.57 -5.10 9.91
C ALA A 290 -7.36 -6.40 9.70
N TYR A 291 -6.99 -7.49 10.39
CA TYR A 291 -7.75 -8.75 10.37
C TYR A 291 -9.17 -8.57 10.94
N GLY A 292 -9.32 -7.78 12.00
CA GLY A 292 -10.60 -7.46 12.62
C GLY A 292 -11.55 -6.66 11.73
N LEU A 293 -11.03 -5.76 10.87
CA LEU A 293 -11.85 -5.03 9.89
C LEU A 293 -12.62 -5.97 8.96
N LYS A 294 -12.06 -7.16 8.65
CA LYS A 294 -12.74 -8.16 7.83
C LYS A 294 -14.04 -8.67 8.48
N TYR A 295 -14.10 -8.75 9.81
CA TYR A 295 -15.30 -9.22 10.52
C TYR A 295 -16.37 -8.13 10.72
N LEU A 296 -16.12 -6.91 10.24
CA LEU A 296 -17.15 -5.88 10.10
C LEU A 296 -17.92 -6.00 8.77
N GLU A 297 -17.38 -6.75 7.80
CA GLU A 297 -18.09 -7.15 6.58
C GLU A 297 -19.29 -8.06 6.95
N PRO A 298 -20.51 -7.80 6.42
CA PRO A 298 -21.67 -8.63 6.72
C PRO A 298 -21.48 -10.10 6.29
N PRO A 299 -21.65 -11.09 7.19
CA PRO A 299 -21.30 -12.48 6.90
C PRO A 299 -22.35 -13.18 6.03
N HIS A 300 -22.24 -13.04 4.71
CA HIS A 300 -23.16 -13.63 3.74
C HIS A 300 -22.44 -14.45 2.66
N MET A 301 -22.95 -15.66 2.40
CA MET A 301 -22.53 -16.57 1.32
C MET A 301 -21.11 -17.15 1.42
N HIS A 302 -20.75 -17.72 2.58
CA HIS A 302 -19.99 -18.98 2.57
C HIS A 302 -20.91 -20.10 2.04
N GLY A 303 -21.11 -20.11 0.72
CA GLY A 303 -21.71 -21.24 0.02
C GLY A 303 -20.73 -22.40 0.07
N SER A 304 -21.03 -23.40 0.90
CA SER A 304 -20.35 -24.70 0.83
C SER A 304 -20.55 -25.28 -0.57
N PRO A 305 -19.50 -25.75 -1.27
CA PRO A 305 -19.70 -26.64 -2.40
C PRO A 305 -20.34 -27.93 -1.84
N THR A 306 -21.63 -28.11 -2.10
CA THR A 306 -22.37 -29.30 -1.68
C THR A 306 -21.83 -30.53 -2.40
N GLU A 307 -21.66 -31.63 -1.68
CA GLU A 307 -21.42 -32.94 -2.26
C GLU A 307 -22.58 -33.32 -3.19
N ASN A 308 -22.39 -33.16 -4.50
CA ASN A 308 -22.99 -33.97 -5.57
C ASN A 308 -22.58 -33.46 -6.96
N GLU A 309 -21.44 -33.95 -7.45
CA GLU A 309 -21.30 -34.39 -8.86
C GLU A 309 -20.06 -35.29 -8.98
N LEU A 310 -20.09 -36.40 -8.24
CA LEU A 310 -19.13 -37.49 -8.40
C LEU A 310 -19.45 -38.21 -9.72
N HIS A 311 -18.89 -37.72 -10.83
CA HIS A 311 -19.02 -38.34 -12.15
C HIS A 311 -18.23 -39.66 -12.22
N ASP A 312 -18.80 -40.70 -11.61
CA ASP A 312 -18.34 -42.08 -11.71
C ASP A 312 -18.52 -42.59 -13.15
N HIS A 313 -17.39 -42.75 -13.84
CA HIS A 313 -17.30 -43.40 -15.13
C HIS A 313 -16.55 -44.74 -15.04
N SER A 314 -16.92 -45.57 -14.06
CA SER A 314 -16.44 -46.96 -13.90
C SER A 314 -17.49 -48.04 -14.25
N GLY A 315 -18.48 -47.69 -15.06
CA GLY A 315 -19.53 -48.60 -15.56
C GLY A 315 -19.04 -49.64 -16.58
N TRP A 316 -18.37 -50.70 -16.12
CA TRP A 316 -18.19 -51.93 -16.90
C TRP A 316 -19.50 -52.72 -16.94
N THR A 317 -20.12 -52.83 -18.12
CA THR A 317 -21.18 -53.80 -18.40
C THR A 317 -20.83 -54.63 -19.62
N HIS A 318 -20.47 -55.90 -19.40
CA HIS A 318 -20.70 -56.93 -20.41
C HIS A 318 -22.20 -57.13 -20.55
N ASP A 319 -22.69 -57.20 -21.78
CA ASP A 319 -23.81 -58.06 -22.14
C ASP A 319 -23.58 -58.59 -23.57
N ASP A 320 -24.12 -59.77 -23.85
CA ASP A 320 -23.83 -60.60 -25.03
C ASP A 320 -25.11 -60.80 -25.87
N HIS A 321 -24.98 -61.43 -27.03
CA HIS A 321 -26.04 -62.04 -27.85
C HIS A 321 -26.94 -61.09 -28.68
N GLY A 322 -26.46 -60.80 -29.90
CA GLY A 322 -26.87 -61.59 -31.06
C GLY A 322 -28.14 -61.22 -31.86
N HIS A 323 -28.04 -61.49 -33.18
CA HIS A 323 -29.14 -61.71 -34.15
C HIS A 323 -30.09 -60.51 -34.44
N GLU A 324 -30.51 -60.23 -35.68
CA GLU A 324 -30.48 -61.02 -36.92
C GLU A 324 -30.53 -60.16 -38.22
N HIS A 325 -30.62 -60.82 -39.37
CA HIS A 325 -30.72 -60.35 -40.77
C HIS A 325 -31.22 -58.92 -41.09
N HIS A 326 -30.58 -58.29 -42.08
CA HIS A 326 -31.20 -58.08 -43.41
C HIS A 326 -30.16 -57.83 -44.52
N ASP A 327 -30.61 -57.66 -45.78
CA ASP A 327 -29.99 -58.38 -46.90
C ASP A 327 -29.51 -57.54 -48.11
N HIS A 328 -28.65 -58.16 -48.91
CA HIS A 328 -28.31 -57.89 -50.32
C HIS A 328 -27.93 -56.46 -50.78
N ARG A 329 -26.69 -56.31 -51.24
CA ARG A 329 -26.44 -56.05 -52.68
C ARG A 329 -25.06 -56.51 -53.15
N HIS A 330 -24.96 -56.73 -54.46
CA HIS A 330 -23.75 -57.15 -55.18
C HIS A 330 -22.76 -55.99 -55.35
N ASP A 331 -21.47 -56.29 -55.54
CA ASP A 331 -20.85 -56.22 -56.88
C ASP A 331 -19.49 -56.96 -56.92
N ASP A 332 -19.03 -57.24 -58.14
CA ASP A 332 -17.99 -58.21 -58.54
C ASP A 332 -16.62 -58.14 -57.84
N HIS A 333 -15.94 -59.30 -57.75
CA HIS A 333 -14.73 -59.56 -58.57
C HIS A 333 -14.15 -60.99 -58.46
N LYS A 334 -14.09 -61.66 -59.63
CA LYS A 334 -13.24 -62.82 -60.01
C LYS A 334 -13.47 -64.18 -59.34
#